data_AF-E4UR53-F1
#
_entry.id   AF-E4UR53-F1
#
_cell.length_a   1.000
_cell.length_b   1.000
_cell.length_c   1.000
_cell.angle_alpha   90.00
_cell.angle_beta   90.00
_cell.angle_gamma   90.00
#
_symmetry.space_group_name_H-M   'P 1'
#
loop_
_entity.id
_entity.type
_entity.pdbx_description
1 polymer ?
#
loop_
_entity_poly.entity_id
_entity_poly.type
_entity_poly.pdbx_seq_one_letter_code
_entity_poly.pdbx_strand_id
1 'polypeptide(L)'
;MFFYAFHSNNVTPSRFIKLETVKGLPVDSQFLLYQYALKHERLDIAKEFSLNQQPRPEYVEDICELFEKFAINTCLDELPEQELIQYFEWFSSNGYNLVVKHYRQLEVTSSTRVIDSCIKILDKFPKCLGVDALSSINRRMFWCQSMATLALLDIAYMTENHISKDLYFTSARMHLQRCQSYVTTHHQETAPEEWSKFSEVVRSLIALYFDSAIRSNQGIEESICAILGICDPNSDPQVLCILADRIISSGLTTPAVYRAFQRATALKLTSGGLCEVLHHFRWLRCLYRFGLKCEENCAKSIVGESHKLVDIATNLRHELSLEMTRELCWEMQWLPIAVYNQSLVFYKDMKNSMSQEWFNEAINLIQEVELKGWDTDSLFRRMSEAYGALTWKTDDPL
;
A
#
# COMPACT_ATOMS: atom_id res chain seq x y z
N MET A 1 -15.20 -0.66 19.28
CA MET A 1 -14.40 -1.78 19.81
C MET A 1 -14.31 -2.80 18.69
N PHE A 2 -13.21 -3.11 18.02
CA PHE A 2 -11.85 -2.56 17.96
C PHE A 2 -11.71 -1.84 16.61
N PHE A 3 -11.12 -0.64 16.59
CA PHE A 3 -10.48 -0.18 15.35
C PHE A 3 -9.33 -1.16 15.07
N TYR A 4 -8.91 -1.30 13.82
CA TYR A 4 -7.65 -1.97 13.41
C TYR A 4 -6.39 -1.24 13.96
N ALA A 5 -6.44 -0.79 15.21
CA ALA A 5 -5.33 -0.37 16.04
C ALA A 5 -4.57 -1.59 16.56
N PHE A 6 -4.06 -2.39 15.64
CA PHE A 6 -2.84 -3.15 15.88
C PHE A 6 -1.97 -2.91 14.66
N HIS A 7 -1.06 -1.95 14.80
CA HIS A 7 0.25 -1.77 14.12
C HIS A 7 0.71 -0.29 14.14
N SER A 8 -0.07 0.64 14.70
CA SER A 8 0.38 1.98 15.07
C SER A 8 1.18 1.94 16.39
N ASN A 9 2.47 1.63 16.28
CA ASN A 9 3.58 2.15 17.07
C ASN A 9 4.80 1.32 16.67
N ASN A 10 5.75 1.92 15.94
CA ASN A 10 7.02 1.36 15.46
C ASN A 10 7.06 0.81 14.01
N VAL A 11 6.51 1.53 13.03
CA VAL A 11 7.11 1.47 11.68
C VAL A 11 8.25 2.50 11.66
N THR A 12 9.39 2.10 12.24
CA THR A 12 10.66 2.79 12.01
C THR A 12 11.43 2.03 10.93
N PRO A 13 12.40 2.66 10.23
CA PRO A 13 13.32 1.95 9.35
C PRO A 13 13.97 0.70 9.98
N SER A 14 13.96 0.61 11.32
CA SER A 14 14.37 -0.57 12.09
C SER A 14 13.61 -1.87 11.77
N ARG A 15 12.34 -1.80 11.33
CA ARG A 15 11.59 -3.00 10.92
C ARG A 15 12.04 -3.54 9.55
N PHE A 16 12.57 -2.68 8.68
CA PHE A 16 13.16 -3.07 7.39
C PHE A 16 14.57 -3.66 7.54
N ILE A 17 15.16 -3.65 8.73
CA ILE A 17 16.46 -4.32 9.01
C ILE A 17 16.31 -5.86 8.99
N LYS A 18 15.08 -6.38 8.90
CA LYS A 18 14.79 -7.80 8.63
C LYS A 18 14.53 -8.10 7.15
N LEU A 19 14.99 -7.26 6.23
CA LEU A 19 15.03 -7.65 4.83
C LEU A 19 15.99 -8.83 4.67
N GLU A 20 15.53 -9.84 3.93
CA GLU A 20 16.25 -11.10 3.77
C GLU A 20 17.59 -10.80 3.10
N THR A 21 18.71 -11.11 3.77
CA THR A 21 20.02 -11.09 3.12
C THR A 21 19.98 -12.12 2.01
N VAL A 22 20.25 -11.70 0.77
CA VAL A 22 20.45 -12.64 -0.32
C VAL A 22 21.64 -13.51 0.07
N LYS A 23 21.48 -14.85 0.04
CA LYS A 23 22.59 -15.77 0.34
C LYS A 23 23.82 -15.32 -0.46
N GLY A 24 24.85 -14.85 0.26
CA GLY A 24 26.10 -14.43 -0.36
C GLY A 24 26.72 -15.61 -1.10
N LEU A 25 27.17 -15.37 -2.32
CA LEU A 25 27.99 -16.34 -3.03
C LEU A 25 29.30 -16.57 -2.24
N PRO A 26 29.86 -17.80 -2.23
CA PRO A 26 31.02 -18.19 -1.43
C PRO A 26 32.31 -17.47 -1.87
N VAL A 27 33.40 -17.71 -1.15
CA VAL A 27 34.72 -17.05 -1.19
C VAL A 27 35.28 -16.72 -2.60
N ASP A 28 34.93 -17.49 -3.63
CA ASP A 28 35.27 -17.24 -5.04
C ASP A 28 34.72 -15.90 -5.58
N SER A 29 33.70 -15.34 -4.92
CA SER A 29 33.10 -14.03 -5.16
C SER A 29 34.10 -12.87 -5.02
N GLN A 30 34.98 -12.93 -4.03
CA GLN A 30 35.96 -11.86 -3.81
C GLN A 30 36.93 -11.77 -4.99
N PHE A 31 37.21 -12.88 -5.65
CA PHE A 31 38.08 -12.94 -6.81
C PHE A 31 37.53 -12.12 -7.99
N LEU A 32 36.21 -12.15 -8.24
CA LEU A 32 35.58 -11.35 -9.30
C LEU A 32 35.66 -9.85 -9.02
N LEU A 33 35.41 -9.43 -7.77
CA LEU A 33 35.61 -8.03 -7.38
C LEU A 33 37.08 -7.62 -7.53
N TYR A 34 38.01 -8.47 -7.08
CA TYR A 34 39.45 -8.24 -7.24
C TYR A 34 39.86 -8.18 -8.71
N GLN A 35 39.35 -9.04 -9.59
CA GLN A 35 39.63 -9.01 -11.02
C GLN A 35 39.10 -7.74 -11.68
N TYR A 36 37.86 -7.35 -11.38
CA TYR A 36 37.27 -6.12 -11.92
C TYR A 36 37.99 -4.88 -11.37
N ALA A 37 38.23 -4.83 -10.07
CA ALA A 37 38.99 -3.76 -9.42
C ALA A 37 40.41 -3.67 -9.98
N LEU A 38 41.09 -4.79 -10.23
CA LEU A 38 42.43 -4.83 -10.79
C LEU A 38 42.43 -4.38 -12.27
N LYS A 39 41.41 -4.73 -13.06
CA LYS A 39 41.22 -4.24 -14.42
C LYS A 39 40.97 -2.72 -14.49
N HIS A 40 40.44 -2.14 -13.41
CA HIS A 40 40.09 -0.72 -13.33
C HIS A 40 40.98 0.09 -12.36
N GLU A 41 42.09 -0.48 -11.88
CA GLU A 41 43.05 0.16 -10.96
C GLU A 41 42.48 0.58 -9.58
N ARG A 42 41.52 -0.18 -9.04
CA ARG A 42 40.75 0.12 -7.81
C ARG A 42 40.87 -0.97 -6.71
N LEU A 43 42.07 -1.54 -6.57
CA LEU A 43 42.39 -2.68 -5.69
C LEU A 43 42.19 -2.39 -4.18
N ASP A 44 42.29 -1.13 -3.80
CA ASP A 44 42.00 -0.60 -2.47
C ASP A 44 40.53 -0.82 -2.06
N ILE A 45 39.59 -0.67 -3.00
CA ILE A 45 38.15 -0.86 -2.77
C ILE A 45 37.81 -2.33 -2.57
N ALA A 46 38.46 -3.23 -3.33
CA ALA A 46 38.24 -4.66 -3.20
C ALA A 46 38.60 -5.17 -1.79
N LYS A 47 39.61 -4.57 -1.16
CA LYS A 47 40.03 -4.89 0.22
C LYS A 47 39.01 -4.45 1.27
N GLU A 48 38.38 -3.29 1.10
CA GLU A 48 37.31 -2.82 2.00
C GLU A 48 36.08 -3.75 1.94
N PHE A 49 35.70 -4.22 0.75
CA PHE A 49 34.56 -5.13 0.57
C PHE A 49 34.76 -6.52 1.18
N SER A 50 35.98 -7.05 1.15
CA SER A 50 36.29 -8.39 1.69
C SER A 50 36.16 -8.49 3.22
N LEU A 51 36.16 -7.38 3.96
CA LEU A 51 36.35 -7.39 5.41
C LEU A 51 35.06 -7.45 6.24
N ASN A 52 33.87 -7.47 5.63
CA ASN A 52 32.60 -7.43 6.38
C ASN A 52 32.48 -6.22 7.34
N GLN A 53 33.36 -5.24 7.20
CA GLN A 53 33.46 -4.04 8.03
C GLN A 53 32.62 -2.93 7.39
N GLN A 54 32.24 -1.95 8.22
CA GLN A 54 31.59 -0.75 7.74
C GLN A 54 32.51 -0.06 6.72
N PRO A 55 32.00 0.32 5.53
CA PRO A 55 32.81 1.06 4.57
C PRO A 55 33.21 2.39 5.20
N ARG A 56 34.49 2.74 5.11
CA ARG A 56 34.93 4.04 5.64
C ARG A 56 34.32 5.16 4.80
N PRO A 57 33.98 6.31 5.41
CA PRO A 57 33.37 7.44 4.69
C PRO A 57 34.15 7.86 3.44
N GLU A 58 35.48 7.78 3.49
CA GLU A 58 36.39 8.11 2.39
C GLU A 58 36.23 7.22 1.15
N TYR A 59 35.73 5.98 1.29
CA TYR A 59 35.52 5.06 0.16
C TYR A 59 34.08 4.98 -0.33
N VAL A 60 33.13 5.68 0.31
CA VAL A 60 31.70 5.57 -0.05
C VAL A 60 31.44 6.06 -1.47
N GLU A 61 32.00 7.21 -1.86
CA GLU A 61 31.89 7.74 -3.22
C GLU A 61 32.50 6.78 -4.23
N ASP A 62 33.67 6.26 -3.89
CA ASP A 62 34.42 5.33 -4.70
C ASP A 62 33.68 4.00 -4.94
N ILE A 63 32.95 3.52 -3.94
CA ILE A 63 32.06 2.37 -4.08
C ILE A 63 30.89 2.70 -5.01
N CYS A 64 30.26 3.87 -4.84
CA CYS A 64 29.14 4.28 -5.71
C CYS A 64 29.58 4.33 -7.18
N GLU A 65 30.69 5.01 -7.47
CA GLU A 65 31.23 5.10 -8.82
C GLU A 65 31.56 3.73 -9.43
N LEU A 66 32.09 2.80 -8.62
CA LEU A 66 32.42 1.45 -9.08
C LEU A 66 31.16 0.72 -9.57
N PHE A 67 30.08 0.78 -8.80
CA PHE A 67 28.80 0.17 -9.12
C PHE A 67 28.14 0.83 -10.34
N GLU A 68 28.18 2.15 -10.40
CA GLU A 68 27.61 2.92 -11.53
C GLU A 68 28.36 2.61 -12.83
N LYS A 69 29.70 2.62 -12.79
CA LYS A 69 30.56 2.26 -13.93
C LYS A 69 30.25 0.84 -14.40
N PHE A 70 30.17 -0.14 -13.49
CA PHE A 70 29.81 -1.51 -13.85
C PHE A 70 28.41 -1.59 -14.49
N ALA A 71 27.43 -0.89 -13.93
CA ALA A 71 26.05 -0.89 -14.42
C ALA A 71 25.92 -0.29 -15.83
N ILE A 72 26.77 0.65 -16.23
CA ILE A 72 26.74 1.26 -17.58
C ILE A 72 27.72 0.64 -18.58
N ASN A 73 28.75 -0.09 -18.11
CA ASN A 73 29.83 -0.56 -18.98
C ASN A 73 29.33 -1.55 -20.05
N THR A 74 29.51 -1.18 -21.32
CA THR A 74 29.18 -1.96 -22.51
C THR A 74 30.32 -2.88 -22.94
N CYS A 75 31.55 -2.67 -22.46
CA CYS A 75 32.69 -3.55 -22.77
C CYS A 75 32.59 -4.94 -22.09
N LEU A 76 31.52 -5.18 -21.34
CA LEU A 76 31.19 -6.50 -20.79
C LEU A 76 30.52 -7.41 -21.84
N ASP A 77 30.04 -6.85 -22.96
CA ASP A 77 29.40 -7.60 -24.05
C ASP A 77 30.40 -8.55 -24.78
N GLU A 78 31.69 -8.33 -24.59
CA GLU A 78 32.77 -9.17 -25.15
C GLU A 78 33.14 -10.37 -24.25
N LEU A 79 32.64 -10.42 -23.01
CA LEU A 79 32.91 -11.53 -22.10
C LEU A 79 32.08 -12.76 -22.47
N PRO A 80 32.58 -13.98 -22.20
CA PRO A 80 31.75 -15.17 -22.24
C PRO A 80 30.53 -15.01 -21.34
N GLU A 81 29.35 -15.42 -21.82
CA GLU A 81 28.06 -15.25 -21.13
C GLU A 81 28.10 -15.77 -19.68
N GLN A 82 28.78 -16.91 -19.45
CA GLN A 82 28.89 -17.52 -18.13
C GLN A 82 29.69 -16.66 -17.14
N GLU A 83 30.76 -15.99 -17.58
CA GLU A 83 31.52 -15.07 -16.74
C GLU A 83 30.71 -13.80 -16.46
N LEU A 84 30.01 -13.29 -17.47
CA LEU A 84 29.15 -12.12 -17.34
C LEU A 84 28.04 -12.33 -16.30
N ILE A 85 27.39 -13.50 -16.33
CA ILE A 85 26.38 -13.88 -15.33
C ILE A 85 26.97 -13.87 -13.92
N GLN A 86 28.18 -14.41 -13.73
CA GLN A 86 28.83 -14.40 -12.41
C GLN A 86 29.09 -12.98 -11.89
N TYR A 87 29.55 -12.07 -12.76
CA TYR A 87 29.71 -10.67 -12.39
C TYR A 87 28.37 -10.02 -12.03
N PHE A 88 27.33 -10.25 -12.82
CA PHE A 88 26.00 -9.71 -12.51
C PHE A 88 25.47 -10.23 -11.18
N GLU A 89 25.62 -11.52 -10.90
CA GLU A 89 25.22 -12.10 -9.62
C GLU A 89 26.00 -11.52 -8.46
N TRP A 90 27.30 -11.33 -8.63
CA TRP A 90 28.16 -10.75 -7.63
C TRP A 90 27.75 -9.31 -7.31
N PHE A 91 27.73 -8.42 -8.31
CA PHE A 91 27.45 -7.00 -8.09
C PHE A 91 26.03 -6.81 -7.54
N SER A 92 25.02 -7.42 -8.16
CA SER A 92 23.64 -7.26 -7.71
C SER A 92 23.43 -7.71 -6.25
N SER A 93 24.02 -8.84 -5.85
CA SER A 93 23.83 -9.40 -4.50
C SER A 93 24.67 -8.66 -3.46
N ASN A 94 25.93 -8.35 -3.76
CA ASN A 94 26.82 -7.69 -2.81
C ASN A 94 26.46 -6.22 -2.62
N GLY A 95 26.06 -5.51 -3.68
CA GLY A 95 25.58 -4.13 -3.57
C GLY A 95 24.32 -4.03 -2.72
N TYR A 96 23.34 -4.92 -2.96
CA TYR A 96 22.14 -4.98 -2.14
C TYR A 96 22.46 -5.28 -0.67
N ASN A 97 23.26 -6.31 -0.40
CA ASN A 97 23.62 -6.71 0.96
C ASN A 97 24.43 -5.62 1.68
N LEU A 98 25.31 -4.90 0.97
CA LEU A 98 26.04 -3.75 1.50
C LEU A 98 25.07 -2.69 2.00
N VAL A 99 24.11 -2.30 1.16
CA VAL A 99 23.13 -1.26 1.49
C VAL A 99 22.27 -1.70 2.65
N VAL A 100 21.69 -2.92 2.63
CA VAL A 100 20.85 -3.41 3.73
C VAL A 100 21.59 -3.42 5.07
N LYS A 101 22.84 -3.90 5.09
CA LYS A 101 23.64 -4.02 6.31
C LYS A 101 24.06 -2.67 6.88
N HIS A 102 24.29 -1.68 6.02
CA HIS A 102 24.86 -0.39 6.41
C HIS A 102 23.93 0.80 6.13
N TYR A 103 22.64 0.57 5.89
CA TYR A 103 21.69 1.61 5.46
C TYR A 103 21.61 2.81 6.40
N ARG A 104 21.74 2.58 7.72
CA ARG A 104 21.71 3.67 8.72
C ARG A 104 22.99 4.48 8.77
N GLN A 105 24.09 3.90 8.31
CA GLN A 105 25.42 4.49 8.38
C GLN A 105 25.83 5.12 7.05
N LEU A 106 25.33 4.58 5.94
CA LEU A 106 25.48 5.16 4.62
C LEU A 106 24.55 6.37 4.49
N GLU A 107 24.99 7.36 3.73
CA GLU A 107 24.08 8.40 3.28
C GLU A 107 23.00 7.77 2.39
N VAL A 108 21.75 8.23 2.51
CA VAL A 108 20.63 7.66 1.77
C VAL A 108 20.82 7.86 0.26
N THR A 109 21.48 8.94 -0.15
CA THR A 109 21.86 9.22 -1.54
C THR A 109 22.82 8.14 -2.08
N SER A 110 23.88 7.80 -1.34
CA SER A 110 24.81 6.72 -1.69
C SER A 110 24.12 5.36 -1.75
N SER A 111 23.23 5.08 -0.79
CA SER A 111 22.42 3.86 -0.78
C SER A 111 21.57 3.76 -2.05
N THR A 112 20.95 4.85 -2.47
CA THR A 112 20.12 4.91 -3.68
C THR A 112 20.95 4.66 -4.94
N ARG A 113 22.16 5.24 -5.05
CA ARG A 113 23.06 5.03 -6.20
C ARG A 113 23.48 3.58 -6.37
N VAL A 114 23.83 2.90 -5.27
CA VAL A 114 24.20 1.48 -5.30
C VAL A 114 22.99 0.60 -5.66
N ILE A 115 21.83 0.85 -5.05
CA ILE A 115 20.61 0.08 -5.37
C ILE A 115 20.16 0.29 -6.82
N ASP A 116 20.19 1.52 -7.34
CA ASP A 116 19.84 1.79 -8.74
C ASP A 116 20.79 1.06 -9.70
N SER A 117 22.08 1.01 -9.36
CA SER A 117 23.07 0.20 -10.09
C SER A 117 22.72 -1.29 -10.04
N CYS A 118 22.35 -1.84 -8.88
CA CYS A 118 21.90 -3.22 -8.77
C CYS A 118 20.67 -3.51 -9.65
N ILE A 119 19.68 -2.61 -9.69
CA ILE A 119 18.49 -2.74 -10.54
C ILE A 119 18.90 -2.80 -12.02
N LYS A 120 19.73 -1.86 -12.48
CA LYS A 120 20.24 -1.82 -13.86
C LYS A 120 21.01 -3.08 -14.25
N ILE A 121 21.78 -3.65 -13.32
CA ILE A 121 22.51 -4.90 -13.54
C ILE A 121 21.54 -6.09 -13.64
N LEU A 122 20.53 -6.14 -12.77
CA LEU A 122 19.50 -7.20 -12.81
C LEU A 122 18.70 -7.17 -14.13
N ASP A 123 18.46 -5.98 -14.70
CA ASP A 123 17.80 -5.82 -16.00
C ASP A 123 18.65 -6.32 -17.20
N LYS A 124 19.96 -6.53 -17.01
CA LYS A 124 20.88 -7.01 -18.06
C LYS A 124 21.02 -8.53 -18.13
N PHE A 125 20.46 -9.30 -17.19
CA PHE A 125 20.56 -10.76 -17.24
C PHE A 125 19.93 -11.32 -18.53
N PRO A 126 20.53 -12.36 -19.14
CA PRO A 126 19.94 -13.04 -20.30
C PRO A 126 18.54 -13.57 -20.00
N LYS A 127 17.60 -13.39 -20.92
CA LYS A 127 16.20 -13.82 -20.75
C LYS A 127 16.00 -15.33 -20.95
N CYS A 128 16.96 -16.00 -21.57
CA CYS A 128 16.93 -17.44 -21.87
C CYS A 128 17.46 -18.33 -20.73
N LEU A 129 17.62 -17.78 -19.53
CA LEU A 129 18.02 -18.54 -18.35
C LEU A 129 16.92 -19.54 -17.93
N GLY A 130 17.31 -20.58 -17.21
CA GLY A 130 16.36 -21.55 -16.65
C GLY A 130 15.39 -20.89 -15.66
N VAL A 131 14.23 -21.53 -15.46
CA VAL A 131 13.13 -21.02 -14.62
C VAL A 131 13.60 -20.66 -13.21
N ASP A 132 14.43 -21.50 -12.60
CA ASP A 132 14.96 -21.27 -11.24
C ASP A 132 15.87 -20.03 -11.17
N ALA A 133 16.71 -19.82 -12.18
CA ALA A 133 17.59 -18.67 -12.26
C ALA A 133 16.80 -17.37 -12.46
N LEU A 134 15.82 -17.38 -13.36
CA LEU A 134 14.92 -16.24 -13.57
C LEU A 134 14.12 -15.91 -12.31
N SER A 135 13.60 -16.92 -11.61
CA SER A 135 12.90 -16.75 -10.33
C SER A 135 13.81 -16.08 -9.28
N SER A 136 15.06 -16.56 -9.13
CA SER A 136 16.05 -15.96 -8.24
C SER A 136 16.38 -14.50 -8.59
N ILE A 137 16.50 -14.18 -9.89
CA ILE A 137 16.72 -12.80 -10.37
C ILE A 137 15.50 -11.92 -10.04
N ASN A 138 14.29 -12.38 -10.31
CA ASN A 138 13.07 -11.61 -10.03
C ASN A 138 12.88 -11.35 -8.52
N ARG A 139 13.23 -12.32 -7.67
CA ARG A 139 13.26 -12.14 -6.20
C ARG A 139 14.26 -11.05 -5.78
N ARG A 140 15.47 -11.08 -6.32
CA ARG A 140 16.48 -10.02 -6.05
C ARG A 140 16.02 -8.66 -6.57
N MET A 141 15.38 -8.63 -7.73
CA MET A 141 14.78 -7.42 -8.27
C MET A 141 13.74 -6.86 -7.31
N PHE A 142 12.78 -7.67 -6.84
CA PHE A 142 11.79 -7.25 -5.85
C PHE A 142 12.44 -6.58 -4.62
N TRP A 143 13.49 -7.18 -4.08
CA TRP A 143 14.19 -6.63 -2.91
C TRP A 143 14.90 -5.31 -3.21
N CYS A 144 15.57 -5.19 -4.35
CA CYS A 144 16.20 -3.93 -4.76
C CYS A 144 15.15 -2.82 -5.00
N GLN A 145 14.04 -3.15 -5.65
CA GLN A 145 12.92 -2.22 -5.87
C GLN A 145 12.29 -1.76 -4.54
N SER A 146 12.17 -2.67 -3.58
CA SER A 146 11.68 -2.37 -2.22
C SER A 146 12.62 -1.42 -1.48
N MET A 147 13.93 -1.65 -1.55
CA MET A 147 14.94 -0.76 -0.96
C MET A 147 15.01 0.61 -1.65
N ALA A 148 14.89 0.65 -2.97
CA ALA A 148 14.83 1.90 -3.72
C ALA A 148 13.63 2.75 -3.27
N THR A 149 12.46 2.11 -3.12
CA THR A 149 11.24 2.76 -2.61
C THR A 149 11.49 3.37 -1.23
N LEU A 150 12.05 2.61 -0.30
CA LEU A 150 12.34 3.07 1.05
C LEU A 150 13.33 4.26 1.05
N ALA A 151 14.44 4.12 0.32
CA ALA A 151 15.47 5.16 0.24
C ALA A 151 14.95 6.47 -0.35
N LEU A 152 14.18 6.38 -1.43
CA LEU A 152 13.59 7.55 -2.06
C LEU A 152 12.56 8.24 -1.16
N LEU A 153 11.78 7.48 -0.38
CA LEU A 153 10.86 8.06 0.62
C LEU A 153 11.61 8.77 1.75
N ASP A 154 12.73 8.21 2.22
CA ASP A 154 13.58 8.85 3.23
C ASP A 154 14.22 10.14 2.68
N ILE A 155 14.72 10.14 1.43
CA ILE A 155 15.25 11.35 0.78
C ILE A 155 14.12 12.39 0.62
N ALA A 156 12.95 11.98 0.13
CA ALA A 156 11.81 12.88 -0.03
C ALA A 156 11.42 13.53 1.30
N TYR A 157 11.48 12.78 2.41
CA TYR A 157 11.19 13.29 3.74
C TYR A 157 12.21 14.36 4.19
N MET A 158 13.49 14.17 3.90
CA MET A 158 14.56 15.11 4.28
C MET A 158 14.71 16.30 3.32
N THR A 159 14.12 16.24 2.13
CA THR A 159 14.27 17.27 1.10
C THR A 159 13.36 18.47 1.37
N GLU A 160 13.92 19.68 1.40
CA GLU A 160 13.13 20.91 1.54
C GLU A 160 12.57 21.40 0.20
N ASN A 161 13.34 21.26 -0.89
CA ASN A 161 12.93 21.69 -2.23
C ASN A 161 11.73 20.88 -2.74
N HIS A 162 10.65 21.57 -3.07
CA HIS A 162 9.39 20.96 -3.51
C HIS A 162 9.53 20.15 -4.81
N ILE A 163 10.21 20.69 -5.82
CA ILE A 163 10.38 20.02 -7.12
C ILE A 163 11.17 18.72 -6.96
N SER A 164 12.26 18.77 -6.19
CA SER A 164 13.07 17.59 -5.90
C SER A 164 12.29 16.55 -5.10
N LYS A 165 11.49 16.98 -4.12
CA LYS A 165 10.64 16.09 -3.32
C LYS A 165 9.61 15.35 -4.18
N ASP A 166 8.92 16.04 -5.07
CA ASP A 166 7.93 15.45 -5.98
C ASP A 166 8.57 14.43 -6.93
N LEU A 167 9.79 14.71 -7.40
CA LEU A 167 10.57 13.78 -8.20
C LEU A 167 10.88 12.50 -7.41
N TYR A 168 11.32 12.61 -6.16
CA TYR A 168 11.61 11.45 -5.32
C TYR A 168 10.36 10.62 -4.99
N PHE A 169 9.22 11.26 -4.69
CA PHE A 169 7.95 10.55 -4.53
C PHE A 169 7.53 9.83 -5.81
N THR A 170 7.64 10.48 -6.96
CA THR A 170 7.31 9.89 -8.26
C THR A 170 8.18 8.67 -8.54
N SER A 171 9.49 8.75 -8.31
CA SER A 171 10.40 7.61 -8.44
C SER A 171 10.09 6.50 -7.44
N ALA A 172 9.83 6.84 -6.16
CA ALA A 172 9.44 5.85 -5.15
C ALA A 172 8.17 5.08 -5.55
N ARG A 173 7.18 5.79 -6.11
CA ARG A 173 5.93 5.20 -6.62
C ARG A 173 6.20 4.23 -7.76
N MET A 174 7.09 4.56 -8.68
CA MET A 174 7.46 3.67 -9.80
C MET A 174 8.07 2.36 -9.29
N HIS A 175 9.00 2.43 -8.32
CA HIS A 175 9.59 1.24 -7.73
C HIS A 175 8.56 0.41 -6.94
N LEU A 176 7.68 1.08 -6.18
CA LEU A 176 6.57 0.43 -5.46
C LEU A 176 5.62 -0.31 -6.39
N GLN A 177 5.26 0.29 -7.53
CA GLN A 177 4.44 -0.35 -8.56
C GLN A 177 5.07 -1.65 -9.08
N ARG A 178 6.40 -1.66 -9.29
CA ARG A 178 7.11 -2.89 -9.70
C ARG A 178 7.04 -3.97 -8.63
N CYS A 179 7.14 -3.61 -7.35
CA CYS A 179 6.94 -4.55 -6.24
C CYS A 179 5.51 -5.11 -6.19
N GLN A 180 4.49 -4.27 -6.40
CA GLN A 180 3.09 -4.69 -6.47
C GLN A 180 2.87 -5.67 -7.63
N SER A 181 3.35 -5.33 -8.83
CA SER A 181 3.25 -6.22 -10.00
C SER A 181 3.91 -7.57 -9.74
N TYR A 182 5.08 -7.60 -9.11
CA TYR A 182 5.74 -8.85 -8.74
C TYR A 182 4.86 -9.74 -7.84
N VAL A 183 4.28 -9.19 -6.78
CA VAL A 183 3.42 -9.94 -5.85
C VAL A 183 2.16 -10.46 -6.53
N THR A 184 1.57 -9.68 -7.44
CA THR A 184 0.38 -10.09 -8.21
C THR A 184 0.72 -11.18 -9.23
N THR A 185 1.80 -11.01 -9.99
CA THR A 185 2.20 -11.95 -11.06
C THR A 185 2.65 -13.29 -10.50
N HIS A 186 3.43 -13.31 -9.41
CA HIS A 186 4.02 -14.54 -8.88
C HIS A 186 3.24 -15.18 -7.72
N HIS A 187 2.00 -14.73 -7.47
CA HIS A 187 1.17 -15.24 -6.37
C HIS A 187 0.98 -16.77 -6.40
N GLN A 188 0.72 -17.33 -7.58
CA GLN A 188 0.44 -18.78 -7.73
C GLN A 188 1.71 -19.64 -7.75
N GLU A 189 2.86 -19.05 -8.10
CA GLU A 189 4.14 -19.74 -8.29
C GLU A 189 5.00 -19.74 -7.02
N THR A 190 4.73 -18.83 -6.09
CA THR A 190 5.50 -18.64 -4.86
C THR A 190 4.87 -19.45 -3.72
N ALA A 191 5.70 -20.10 -2.89
CA ALA A 191 5.22 -20.79 -1.70
C ALA A 191 4.43 -19.82 -0.78
N PRO A 192 3.31 -20.23 -0.16
CA PRO A 192 2.44 -19.32 0.60
C PRO A 192 3.16 -18.52 1.70
N GLU A 193 4.10 -19.16 2.41
CA GLU A 193 4.89 -18.51 3.46
C GLU A 193 5.80 -17.40 2.92
N GLU A 194 6.39 -17.64 1.74
CA GLU A 194 7.26 -16.68 1.09
C GLU A 194 6.47 -15.54 0.45
N TRP A 195 5.35 -15.86 -0.21
CA TRP A 195 4.44 -14.87 -0.75
C TRP A 195 3.92 -13.92 0.33
N SER A 196 3.60 -14.46 1.52
CA SER A 196 3.18 -13.66 2.68
C SER A 196 4.23 -12.61 3.07
N LYS A 197 5.52 -12.96 3.04
CA LYS A 197 6.61 -11.99 3.31
C LYS A 197 6.66 -10.87 2.27
N PHE A 198 6.60 -11.21 0.97
CA PHE A 198 6.60 -10.20 -0.09
C PHE A 198 5.38 -9.27 0.00
N SER A 199 4.21 -9.86 0.26
CA SER A 199 2.96 -9.11 0.47
C SER A 199 3.05 -8.17 1.68
N GLU A 200 3.61 -8.63 2.81
CA GLU A 200 3.82 -7.79 4.00
C GLU A 200 4.74 -6.59 3.72
N VAL A 201 5.80 -6.79 2.94
CA VAL A 201 6.73 -5.73 2.53
C VAL A 201 6.00 -4.69 1.67
N VAL A 202 5.24 -5.14 0.66
CA VAL A 202 4.44 -4.25 -0.20
C VAL A 202 3.44 -3.45 0.63
N ARG A 203 2.67 -4.10 1.52
CA ARG A 203 1.74 -3.44 2.44
C ARG A 203 2.43 -2.35 3.27
N SER A 204 3.62 -2.67 3.80
CA SER A 204 4.40 -1.76 4.63
C SER A 204 4.91 -0.55 3.83
N LEU A 205 5.38 -0.77 2.61
CA LEU A 205 5.83 0.31 1.72
C LEU A 205 4.66 1.21 1.29
N ILE A 206 3.49 0.64 1.00
CA ILE A 206 2.28 1.42 0.70
C ILE A 206 1.90 2.29 1.90
N ALA A 207 1.85 1.72 3.12
CA ALA A 207 1.56 2.46 4.34
C ALA A 207 2.55 3.62 4.55
N LEU A 208 3.85 3.36 4.37
CA LEU A 208 4.89 4.37 4.50
C LEU A 208 4.78 5.47 3.45
N TYR A 209 4.60 5.10 2.18
CA TYR A 209 4.41 6.07 1.11
C TYR A 209 3.22 6.97 1.44
N PHE A 210 2.10 6.37 1.84
CA PHE A 210 0.86 7.09 2.14
C PHE A 210 1.05 8.06 3.32
N ASP A 211 1.66 7.60 4.40
CA ASP A 211 1.96 8.43 5.57
C ASP A 211 2.90 9.59 5.21
N SER A 212 3.88 9.36 4.34
CA SER A 212 4.79 10.39 3.85
C SER A 212 4.09 11.38 2.90
N ALA A 213 3.20 10.91 2.03
CA ALA A 213 2.40 11.75 1.16
C ALA A 213 1.47 12.68 1.96
N ILE A 214 0.77 12.16 2.98
CA ILE A 214 -0.06 12.99 3.88
C ILE A 214 0.79 14.07 4.56
N ARG A 215 1.95 13.69 5.12
CA ARG A 215 2.82 14.64 5.83
C ARG A 215 3.44 15.71 4.94
N SER A 216 3.66 15.42 3.65
CA SER A 216 4.23 16.37 2.70
C SER A 216 3.33 17.59 2.46
N ASN A 217 2.03 17.47 2.75
CA ASN A 217 0.99 18.50 2.66
C ASN A 217 0.81 19.16 1.26
N GLN A 218 1.61 18.77 0.26
CA GLN A 218 1.59 19.24 -1.12
C GLN A 218 1.53 18.04 -2.07
N GLY A 219 0.79 18.15 -3.18
CA GLY A 219 0.62 17.06 -4.15
C GLY A 219 -0.02 15.78 -3.57
N ILE A 220 -0.57 15.87 -2.34
CA ILE A 220 -1.12 14.75 -1.57
C ILE A 220 -2.18 14.02 -2.39
N GLU A 221 -3.02 14.79 -3.07
CA GLU A 221 -4.16 14.28 -3.83
C GLU A 221 -3.69 13.40 -4.99
N GLU A 222 -2.77 13.89 -5.82
CA GLU A 222 -2.27 13.14 -6.98
C GLU A 222 -1.49 11.90 -6.54
N SER A 223 -0.65 12.03 -5.51
CA SER A 223 0.12 10.92 -4.95
C SER A 223 -0.77 9.82 -4.38
N ILE A 224 -1.79 10.20 -3.60
CA ILE A 224 -2.76 9.26 -3.02
C ILE A 224 -3.66 8.65 -4.10
N CYS A 225 -4.18 9.47 -5.01
CA CYS A 225 -5.03 9.01 -6.11
C CYS A 225 -4.28 8.06 -7.02
N ALA A 226 -2.98 8.27 -7.25
CA ALA A 226 -2.19 7.36 -8.04
C ALA A 226 -1.98 6.00 -7.36
N ILE A 227 -1.80 5.94 -6.03
CA ILE A 227 -1.75 4.65 -5.31
C ILE A 227 -3.09 3.92 -5.44
N LEU A 228 -4.19 4.63 -5.17
CA LEU A 228 -5.53 4.07 -5.27
C LEU A 228 -5.87 3.66 -6.71
N GLY A 229 -5.32 4.36 -7.71
CA GLY A 229 -5.51 4.07 -9.12
C GLY A 229 -4.80 2.81 -9.61
N ILE A 230 -3.85 2.26 -8.84
CA ILE A 230 -3.18 1.00 -9.16
C ILE A 230 -3.96 -0.20 -8.62
N CYS A 231 -4.90 0.01 -7.68
CA CYS A 231 -5.73 -1.06 -7.17
C CYS A 231 -6.58 -1.68 -8.30
N ASP A 232 -6.50 -2.99 -8.42
CA ASP A 232 -7.24 -3.83 -9.37
C ASP A 232 -8.06 -4.89 -8.61
N PRO A 233 -8.92 -5.68 -9.30
CA PRO A 233 -9.71 -6.72 -8.63
C PRO A 233 -8.88 -7.79 -7.91
N ASN A 234 -7.62 -8.01 -8.30
CA ASN A 234 -6.73 -9.01 -7.73
C ASN A 234 -5.88 -8.45 -6.58
N SER A 235 -5.95 -7.14 -6.34
CA SER A 235 -5.18 -6.48 -5.31
C SER A 235 -5.54 -7.03 -3.93
N ASP A 236 -4.53 -7.17 -3.09
CA ASP A 236 -4.70 -7.67 -1.74
C ASP A 236 -5.66 -6.77 -0.92
N PRO A 237 -6.78 -7.30 -0.40
CA PRO A 237 -7.76 -6.53 0.39
C PRO A 237 -7.14 -5.78 1.56
N GLN A 238 -6.08 -6.32 2.16
CA GLN A 238 -5.43 -5.70 3.31
C GLN A 238 -4.80 -4.35 2.96
N VAL A 239 -4.39 -4.15 1.70
CA VAL A 239 -3.91 -2.84 1.21
C VAL A 239 -5.01 -1.79 1.33
N LEU A 240 -6.23 -2.10 0.88
CA LEU A 240 -7.37 -1.18 0.99
C LEU A 240 -7.74 -0.90 2.45
N CYS A 241 -7.65 -1.89 3.33
CA CYS A 241 -7.84 -1.68 4.77
C CYS A 241 -6.81 -0.70 5.35
N ILE A 242 -5.53 -0.87 5.04
CA ILE A 242 -4.45 0.03 5.46
C ILE A 242 -4.71 1.45 4.96
N LEU A 243 -5.06 1.60 3.68
CA LEU A 243 -5.35 2.90 3.07
C LEU A 243 -6.58 3.55 3.70
N ALA A 244 -7.65 2.77 3.96
CA ALA A 244 -8.87 3.26 4.61
C ALA A 244 -8.57 3.83 6.01
N ASP A 245 -7.81 3.08 6.83
CA ASP A 245 -7.43 3.53 8.17
C ASP A 245 -6.62 4.83 8.11
N ARG A 246 -5.70 4.97 7.15
CA ARG A 246 -4.90 6.17 6.96
C ARG A 246 -5.71 7.35 6.44
N ILE A 247 -6.63 7.16 5.50
CA ILE A 247 -7.53 8.22 5.03
C ILE A 247 -8.35 8.75 6.21
N ILE A 248 -8.92 7.87 7.04
CA ILE A 248 -9.74 8.29 8.17
C ILE A 248 -8.94 9.07 9.22
N SER A 249 -7.69 8.65 9.49
CA SER A 249 -6.82 9.31 10.48
C SER A 249 -6.14 10.58 9.97
N SER A 250 -5.98 10.73 8.65
CA SER A 250 -5.24 11.84 8.03
C SER A 250 -5.90 13.22 8.12
N GLY A 251 -7.20 13.28 8.39
CA GLY A 251 -7.95 14.54 8.32
C GLY A 251 -8.22 15.05 6.90
N LEU A 252 -7.91 14.27 5.86
CA LEU A 252 -8.21 14.61 4.47
C LEU A 252 -9.71 14.87 4.26
N THR A 253 -10.01 15.82 3.38
CA THR A 253 -11.37 16.23 2.98
C THR A 253 -11.53 16.37 1.46
N THR A 254 -10.59 15.82 0.69
CA THR A 254 -10.54 15.99 -0.76
C THR A 254 -11.54 15.08 -1.51
N PRO A 255 -12.43 15.63 -2.36
CA PRO A 255 -13.34 14.84 -3.20
C PRO A 255 -12.65 13.92 -4.22
N ALA A 256 -11.50 14.32 -4.77
CA ALA A 256 -10.69 13.49 -5.66
C ALA A 256 -10.21 12.19 -4.99
N VAL A 257 -9.66 12.28 -3.77
CA VAL A 257 -9.24 11.12 -2.98
C VAL A 257 -10.43 10.25 -2.61
N TYR A 258 -11.58 10.87 -2.26
CA TYR A 258 -12.82 10.13 -2.02
C TYR A 258 -13.22 9.30 -3.24
N ARG A 259 -13.26 9.91 -4.44
CA ARG A 259 -13.62 9.21 -5.69
C ARG A 259 -12.63 8.12 -6.05
N ALA A 260 -11.33 8.35 -5.84
CA ALA A 260 -10.30 7.34 -6.05
C ALA A 260 -10.49 6.14 -5.11
N PHE A 261 -10.79 6.40 -3.83
CA PHE A 261 -11.03 5.35 -2.84
C PHE A 261 -12.31 4.56 -3.15
N GLN A 262 -13.40 5.26 -3.50
CA GLN A 262 -14.67 4.65 -3.92
C GLN A 262 -14.49 3.74 -5.14
N ARG A 263 -13.70 4.18 -6.13
CA ARG A 263 -13.39 3.36 -7.31
C ARG A 263 -12.58 2.11 -6.93
N ALA A 264 -11.57 2.26 -6.08
CA ALA A 264 -10.69 1.17 -5.67
C ALA A 264 -11.47 0.08 -4.90
N THR A 265 -12.38 0.49 -4.01
CA THR A 265 -13.28 -0.46 -3.32
C THR A 265 -14.24 -1.09 -4.31
N ALA A 266 -14.93 -0.33 -5.17
CA ALA A 266 -15.88 -0.90 -6.13
C ALA A 266 -15.25 -1.94 -7.08
N LEU A 267 -14.01 -1.72 -7.54
CA LEU A 267 -13.27 -2.71 -8.33
C LEU A 267 -13.06 -4.02 -7.56
N LYS A 268 -12.74 -3.92 -6.27
CA LYS A 268 -12.53 -5.09 -5.43
C LYS A 268 -13.82 -5.85 -5.11
N LEU A 269 -15.00 -5.24 -5.23
CA LEU A 269 -16.27 -5.96 -5.06
C LEU A 269 -16.49 -6.98 -6.18
N THR A 270 -15.94 -6.71 -7.37
CA THR A 270 -16.14 -7.53 -8.56
C THR A 270 -15.44 -8.90 -8.50
N SER A 271 -14.51 -9.12 -7.55
CA SER A 271 -13.82 -10.40 -7.37
C SER A 271 -14.66 -11.46 -6.63
N GLY A 272 -15.76 -11.09 -5.97
CA GLY A 272 -16.87 -12.00 -5.64
C GLY A 272 -16.73 -12.89 -4.40
N GLY A 273 -15.82 -12.65 -3.46
CA GLY A 273 -15.64 -13.48 -2.25
C GLY A 273 -16.45 -13.05 -1.01
N LEU A 274 -16.85 -14.01 -0.16
CA LEU A 274 -17.51 -13.77 1.14
C LEU A 274 -16.75 -12.81 2.05
N CYS A 275 -15.45 -13.05 2.21
CA CYS A 275 -14.55 -12.19 2.99
C CYS A 275 -14.51 -10.77 2.41
N GLU A 276 -14.66 -10.64 1.09
CA GLU A 276 -14.64 -9.35 0.40
C GLU A 276 -15.91 -8.54 0.70
N VAL A 277 -17.08 -9.17 0.84
CA VAL A 277 -18.34 -8.49 1.20
C VAL A 277 -18.25 -7.84 2.58
N LEU A 278 -17.71 -8.55 3.58
CA LEU A 278 -17.51 -7.99 4.93
C LEU A 278 -16.55 -6.80 4.90
N HIS A 279 -15.42 -6.93 4.18
CA HIS A 279 -14.48 -5.83 4.00
C HIS A 279 -15.14 -4.63 3.30
N HIS A 280 -16.02 -4.86 2.33
CA HIS A 280 -16.76 -3.80 1.64
C HIS A 280 -17.65 -3.00 2.58
N PHE A 281 -18.42 -3.64 3.46
CA PHE A 281 -19.20 -2.89 4.45
C PHE A 281 -18.29 -2.01 5.34
N ARG A 282 -17.13 -2.54 5.75
CA ARG A 282 -16.14 -1.78 6.53
C ARG A 282 -15.56 -0.62 5.73
N TRP A 283 -15.33 -0.79 4.43
CA TRP A 283 -14.87 0.30 3.55
C TRP A 283 -15.97 1.32 3.26
N LEU A 284 -17.24 0.92 3.08
CA LEU A 284 -18.37 1.84 2.98
C LEU A 284 -18.49 2.71 4.22
N ARG A 285 -18.28 2.14 5.41
CA ARG A 285 -18.18 2.93 6.66
C ARG A 285 -17.11 4.00 6.57
N CYS A 286 -15.93 3.67 6.04
CA CYS A 286 -14.85 4.62 5.87
C CYS A 286 -15.20 5.68 4.82
N LEU A 287 -15.72 5.28 3.66
CA LEU A 287 -16.18 6.18 2.61
C LEU A 287 -17.27 7.13 3.10
N TYR A 288 -18.27 6.64 3.82
CA TYR A 288 -19.32 7.47 4.39
C TYR A 288 -18.75 8.54 5.33
N ARG A 289 -17.89 8.14 6.27
CA ARG A 289 -17.22 9.07 7.20
C ARG A 289 -16.34 10.08 6.48
N PHE A 290 -15.69 9.67 5.39
CA PHE A 290 -14.88 10.57 4.57
C PHE A 290 -15.77 11.53 3.77
N GLY A 291 -16.84 11.01 3.16
CA GLY A 291 -17.82 11.78 2.40
C GLY A 291 -18.47 12.89 3.22
N LEU A 292 -18.81 12.62 4.49
CA LEU A 292 -19.31 13.64 5.42
C LEU A 292 -18.34 14.82 5.63
N LYS A 293 -17.03 14.62 5.44
CA LYS A 293 -16.01 15.67 5.54
C LYS A 293 -15.73 16.38 4.21
N CYS A 294 -16.04 15.73 3.08
CA CYS A 294 -15.80 16.27 1.75
C CYS A 294 -16.97 17.13 1.28
N GLU A 295 -18.07 16.47 0.93
CA GLU A 295 -19.27 17.05 0.33
C GLU A 295 -20.47 16.17 0.66
N GLU A 296 -21.63 16.77 0.93
CA GLU A 296 -22.83 16.03 1.36
C GLU A 296 -23.26 14.94 0.35
N ASN A 297 -23.13 15.22 -0.95
CA ASN A 297 -23.48 14.28 -2.02
C ASN A 297 -22.62 13.01 -2.00
N CYS A 298 -21.36 13.11 -1.53
CA CYS A 298 -20.48 11.96 -1.38
C CYS A 298 -20.97 11.01 -0.28
N ALA A 299 -21.54 11.51 0.81
CA ALA A 299 -22.07 10.65 1.85
C ALA A 299 -23.36 9.93 1.39
N LYS A 300 -24.21 10.62 0.61
CA LYS A 300 -25.44 10.03 0.06
C LYS A 300 -25.18 8.93 -0.98
N SER A 301 -24.15 9.06 -1.83
CA SER A 301 -23.85 8.02 -2.84
C SER A 301 -23.56 6.64 -2.24
N ILE A 302 -23.07 6.59 -0.99
CA ILE A 302 -22.75 5.35 -0.28
C ILE A 302 -24.01 4.58 0.16
N VAL A 303 -25.14 5.26 0.36
CA VAL A 303 -26.42 4.63 0.69
C VAL A 303 -26.84 3.66 -0.41
N GLY A 304 -26.77 4.10 -1.68
CA GLY A 304 -27.08 3.26 -2.85
C GLY A 304 -26.18 2.03 -3.01
N GLU A 305 -24.90 2.14 -2.62
CA GLU A 305 -23.97 1.01 -2.65
C GLU A 305 -24.28 -0.04 -1.56
N SER A 306 -24.77 0.40 -0.41
CA SER A 306 -25.12 -0.48 0.70
C SER A 306 -26.26 -1.45 0.33
N HIS A 307 -27.29 -0.99 -0.37
CA HIS A 307 -28.39 -1.86 -0.85
C HIS A 307 -27.86 -3.07 -1.63
N LYS A 308 -26.94 -2.81 -2.58
CA LYS A 308 -26.30 -3.86 -3.40
C LYS A 308 -25.52 -4.86 -2.55
N LEU A 309 -24.80 -4.40 -1.51
CA LEU A 309 -24.08 -5.31 -0.61
C LEU A 309 -25.01 -6.17 0.23
N VAL A 310 -26.16 -5.64 0.66
CA VAL A 310 -27.17 -6.41 1.39
C VAL A 310 -27.74 -7.52 0.49
N ASP A 311 -28.00 -7.25 -0.79
CA ASP A 311 -28.36 -8.30 -1.77
C ASP A 311 -27.31 -9.41 -1.85
N ILE A 312 -26.05 -9.03 -2.10
CA ILE A 312 -24.94 -9.98 -2.24
C ILE A 312 -24.79 -10.83 -0.98
N ALA A 313 -24.77 -10.21 0.19
CA ALA A 313 -24.64 -10.91 1.46
C ALA A 313 -25.82 -11.85 1.75
N THR A 314 -27.04 -11.46 1.35
CA THR A 314 -28.23 -12.29 1.49
C THR A 314 -28.15 -13.53 0.60
N ASN A 315 -27.68 -13.38 -0.64
CA ASN A 315 -27.49 -14.50 -1.56
C ASN A 315 -26.44 -15.49 -1.03
N LEU A 316 -25.36 -14.98 -0.43
CA LEU A 316 -24.29 -15.79 0.14
C LEU A 316 -24.60 -16.33 1.55
N ARG A 317 -25.78 -16.03 2.11
CA ARG A 317 -26.14 -16.32 3.51
C ARG A 317 -26.02 -17.79 3.89
N HIS A 318 -26.35 -18.68 2.97
CA HIS A 318 -26.31 -20.13 3.16
C HIS A 318 -24.89 -20.68 3.32
N GLU A 319 -23.87 -19.92 2.92
CA GLU A 319 -22.46 -20.28 3.04
C GLU A 319 -21.81 -19.68 4.31
N LEU A 320 -22.55 -18.91 5.11
CA LEU A 320 -22.01 -18.19 6.26
C LEU A 320 -21.91 -19.06 7.52
N SER A 321 -20.81 -18.89 8.25
CA SER A 321 -20.75 -19.31 9.65
C SER A 321 -21.66 -18.43 10.52
N LEU A 322 -22.04 -18.93 11.71
CA LEU A 322 -22.82 -18.14 12.67
C LEU A 322 -22.10 -16.84 13.08
N GLU A 323 -20.77 -16.90 13.23
CA GLU A 323 -19.93 -15.76 13.57
C GLU A 323 -19.93 -14.71 12.44
N MET A 324 -19.70 -15.13 11.20
CA MET A 324 -19.71 -14.25 10.03
C MET A 324 -21.09 -13.62 9.81
N THR A 325 -22.17 -14.38 10.04
CA THR A 325 -23.54 -13.87 9.96
C THR A 325 -23.77 -12.75 10.97
N ARG A 326 -23.28 -12.90 12.21
CA ARG A 326 -23.39 -11.85 13.23
C ARG A 326 -22.58 -10.62 12.86
N GLU A 327 -21.34 -10.79 12.40
CA GLU A 327 -20.49 -9.67 11.98
C GLU A 327 -21.11 -8.89 10.82
N LEU A 328 -21.58 -9.58 9.78
CA LEU A 328 -22.25 -8.94 8.64
C LEU A 328 -23.52 -8.22 9.08
N CYS A 329 -24.32 -8.81 9.98
CA CYS A 329 -25.51 -8.14 10.49
C CYS A 329 -25.17 -6.83 11.21
N TRP A 330 -24.14 -6.83 12.06
CA TRP A 330 -23.68 -5.61 12.74
C TRP A 330 -23.17 -4.56 11.76
N GLU A 331 -22.43 -4.98 10.74
CA GLU A 331 -21.93 -4.08 9.70
C GLU A 331 -23.08 -3.48 8.85
N MET A 332 -24.11 -4.28 8.53
CA MET A 332 -25.32 -3.82 7.84
C MET A 332 -26.15 -2.83 8.67
N GLN A 333 -26.20 -2.99 9.99
CA GLN A 333 -26.90 -2.06 10.89
C GLN A 333 -26.15 -0.73 11.05
N TRP A 334 -24.83 -0.74 10.91
CA TRP A 334 -24.00 0.43 11.20
C TRP A 334 -24.34 1.64 10.32
N LEU A 335 -24.47 1.44 9.01
CA LEU A 335 -24.72 2.55 8.07
C LEU A 335 -26.12 3.19 8.27
N PRO A 336 -27.23 2.44 8.34
CA PRO A 336 -28.54 3.00 8.67
C PRO A 336 -28.53 3.84 9.95
N ILE A 337 -27.87 3.35 11.01
CA ILE A 337 -27.73 4.09 12.27
C ILE A 337 -26.94 5.39 12.05
N ALA A 338 -25.85 5.35 11.28
CA ALA A 338 -25.05 6.53 11.00
C ALA A 338 -25.83 7.59 10.21
N VAL A 339 -26.56 7.17 9.17
CA VAL A 339 -27.41 8.03 8.33
C VAL A 339 -28.55 8.64 9.17
N TYR A 340 -29.16 7.86 10.06
CA TYR A 340 -30.17 8.36 11.00
C TYR A 340 -29.59 9.37 12.00
N ASN A 341 -28.42 9.10 12.57
CA ASN A 341 -27.79 10.07 13.46
C ASN A 341 -27.49 11.39 12.74
N GLN A 342 -27.11 11.32 11.45
CA GLN A 342 -26.92 12.51 10.63
C GLN A 342 -28.25 13.26 10.39
N SER A 343 -29.38 12.57 10.25
CA SER A 343 -30.70 13.22 10.18
C SER A 343 -30.99 14.02 11.45
N LEU A 344 -30.71 13.45 12.63
CA LEU A 344 -30.87 14.15 13.90
C LEU A 344 -29.96 15.37 14.04
N VAL A 345 -28.76 15.35 13.45
CA VAL A 345 -27.89 16.54 13.37
C VAL A 345 -28.58 17.63 12.55
N PHE A 346 -29.13 17.30 11.37
CA PHE A 346 -29.86 18.26 10.55
C PHE A 346 -31.12 18.81 11.25
N TYR A 347 -31.86 17.95 11.96
CA TYR A 347 -32.99 18.39 12.78
C TYR A 347 -32.56 19.42 13.83
N LYS A 348 -31.48 19.13 14.56
CA LYS A 348 -30.92 20.04 15.57
C LYS A 348 -30.51 21.38 14.97
N ASP A 349 -29.97 21.35 13.76
CA ASP A 349 -29.56 22.54 12.99
C ASP A 349 -30.74 23.24 12.27
N MET A 350 -31.99 22.83 12.55
CA MET A 350 -33.22 23.36 11.95
C MET A 350 -33.30 23.17 10.42
N LYS A 351 -32.53 22.24 9.86
CA LYS A 351 -32.56 21.87 8.44
C LYS A 351 -33.59 20.77 8.22
N ASN A 352 -34.86 21.10 8.43
CA ASN A 352 -35.95 20.12 8.54
C ASN A 352 -36.13 19.24 7.30
N SER A 353 -36.07 19.82 6.10
CA SER A 353 -36.17 19.06 4.84
C SER A 353 -35.04 18.03 4.69
N MET A 354 -33.81 18.42 5.02
CA MET A 354 -32.65 17.53 4.94
C MET A 354 -32.72 16.43 6.00
N SER A 355 -33.18 16.78 7.22
CA SER A 355 -33.44 15.79 8.25
C SER A 355 -34.41 14.72 7.77
N GLN A 356 -35.55 15.11 7.19
CA GLN A 356 -36.55 14.16 6.70
C GLN A 356 -36.01 13.28 5.58
N GLU A 357 -35.26 13.85 4.63
CA GLU A 357 -34.63 13.11 3.55
C GLU A 357 -33.67 12.03 4.09
N TRP A 358 -32.73 12.42 4.94
CA TRP A 358 -31.75 11.50 5.52
C TRP A 358 -32.39 10.45 6.43
N PHE A 359 -33.46 10.81 7.15
CA PHE A 359 -34.23 9.84 7.92
C PHE A 359 -34.87 8.79 7.01
N ASN A 360 -35.51 9.19 5.91
CA ASN A 360 -36.13 8.26 4.97
C ASN A 360 -35.10 7.29 4.37
N GLU A 361 -33.91 7.77 4.01
CA GLU A 361 -32.82 6.91 3.53
C GLU A 361 -32.40 5.87 4.58
N ALA A 362 -32.23 6.29 5.84
CA ALA A 362 -31.87 5.39 6.93
C ALA A 362 -32.94 4.31 7.16
N ILE A 363 -34.22 4.70 7.13
CA ILE A 363 -35.35 3.80 7.34
C ILE A 363 -35.50 2.80 6.19
N ASN A 364 -35.35 3.26 4.94
CA ASN A 364 -35.39 2.38 3.77
C ASN A 364 -34.29 1.32 3.82
N LEU A 365 -33.06 1.71 4.17
CA LEU A 365 -31.94 0.77 4.32
C LEU A 365 -32.22 -0.30 5.38
N ILE A 366 -32.61 0.11 6.59
CA ILE A 366 -32.82 -0.87 7.68
C ILE A 366 -34.05 -1.75 7.44
N GLN A 367 -35.10 -1.20 6.83
CA GLN A 367 -36.28 -1.97 6.44
C GLN A 367 -35.89 -3.08 5.46
N GLU A 368 -35.05 -2.79 4.47
CA GLU A 368 -34.59 -3.79 3.51
C GLU A 368 -33.78 -4.91 4.18
N VAL A 369 -32.86 -4.56 5.09
CA VAL A 369 -32.07 -5.52 5.87
C VAL A 369 -33.01 -6.48 6.63
N GLU A 370 -34.02 -5.93 7.32
CA GLU A 370 -35.02 -6.72 8.05
C GLU A 370 -35.90 -7.58 7.13
N LEU A 371 -36.37 -7.04 6.00
CA LEU A 371 -37.18 -7.76 5.01
C LEU A 371 -36.42 -8.95 4.40
N LYS A 372 -35.11 -8.85 4.28
CA LYS A 372 -34.21 -9.95 3.85
C LYS A 372 -33.90 -10.94 4.97
N GLY A 373 -34.55 -10.78 6.13
CA GLY A 373 -34.51 -11.71 7.25
C GLY A 373 -33.26 -11.58 8.12
N TRP A 374 -32.55 -10.46 8.08
CA TRP A 374 -31.46 -10.17 9.01
C TRP A 374 -32.01 -9.68 10.34
N ASP A 375 -31.48 -10.22 11.43
CA ASP A 375 -31.94 -9.89 12.78
C ASP A 375 -31.27 -8.61 13.29
N THR A 376 -32.03 -7.53 13.30
CA THR A 376 -31.61 -6.19 13.71
C THR A 376 -32.16 -5.78 15.07
N ASP A 377 -32.78 -6.71 15.81
CA ASP A 377 -33.53 -6.39 17.04
C ASP A 377 -34.61 -5.31 16.80
N SER A 378 -35.38 -5.42 15.72
CA SER A 378 -36.46 -4.48 15.35
C SER A 378 -36.01 -3.01 15.29
N LEU A 379 -34.82 -2.78 14.72
CA LEU A 379 -34.20 -1.45 14.67
C LEU A 379 -35.04 -0.45 13.84
N PHE A 380 -35.65 -0.89 12.74
CA PHE A 380 -36.58 -0.09 11.93
C PHE A 380 -37.67 0.56 12.79
N ARG A 381 -38.35 -0.26 13.61
CA ARG A 381 -39.46 0.20 14.46
C ARG A 381 -38.96 1.21 15.49
N ARG A 382 -37.85 0.90 16.18
CA ARG A 382 -37.27 1.77 17.21
C ARG A 382 -36.86 3.14 16.65
N MET A 383 -36.21 3.16 15.48
CA MET A 383 -35.81 4.40 14.82
C MET A 383 -37.02 5.23 14.38
N SER A 384 -38.05 4.58 13.81
CA SER A 384 -39.27 5.25 13.35
C SER A 384 -40.05 5.89 14.51
N GLU A 385 -40.23 5.16 15.61
CA GLU A 385 -40.90 5.67 16.82
C GLU A 385 -40.14 6.85 17.44
N ALA A 386 -38.82 6.73 17.56
CA ALA A 386 -37.99 7.77 18.15
C ALA A 386 -38.00 9.06 17.32
N TYR A 387 -37.94 8.96 15.99
CA TYR A 387 -37.99 10.14 15.11
C TYR A 387 -39.39 10.75 15.03
N GLY A 388 -40.45 9.93 15.05
CA GLY A 388 -41.84 10.40 15.09
C GLY A 388 -42.17 11.20 16.36
N ALA A 389 -41.41 11.02 17.44
CA ALA A 389 -41.55 11.79 18.66
C ALA A 389 -40.88 13.18 18.62
N LEU A 390 -40.19 13.54 17.53
CA LEU A 390 -39.57 14.86 17.38
C LEU A 390 -40.61 15.96 17.19
N THR A 391 -40.35 17.13 17.77
CA THR A 391 -41.26 18.29 17.76
C THR A 391 -40.83 19.30 16.69
N TRP A 392 -41.45 19.22 15.53
CA TRP A 392 -41.20 20.15 14.43
C TRP A 392 -41.74 21.54 14.79
N LYS A 393 -40.86 22.52 14.95
CA LYS A 393 -41.28 23.92 14.89
C LYS A 393 -41.71 24.18 13.45
N THR A 394 -43.01 24.32 13.22
CA THR A 394 -43.53 24.87 11.98
C THR A 394 -42.97 26.28 11.86
N ASP A 395 -42.29 26.58 10.75
CA ASP A 395 -41.92 27.94 10.41
C ASP A 395 -43.18 28.81 10.51
N ASP A 396 -43.16 29.81 11.39
CA ASP A 396 -44.21 30.82 11.43
C ASP A 396 -44.24 31.49 10.05
N PRO A 397 -45.40 31.50 9.35
CA PRO A 397 -45.50 32.24 8.10
C PRO A 397 -45.35 33.73 8.41
N LEU A 398 -44.26 34.32 7.90
CA LEU A 398 -44.05 35.77 7.83
C LEU A 398 -45.15 36.48 7.04
#